data_AF-A0A2V8SPY2-F1
#
_entry.id   AF-A0A2V8SPY2-F1
#
_cell.length_a   1.000
_cell.length_b   1.000
_cell.length_c   1.000
_cell.angle_alpha   90.00
_cell.angle_beta   90.00
_cell.angle_gamma   90.00
#
_symmetry.space_group_name_H-M   'P 1'
#
loop_
_entity.id
_entity.type
_entity.pdbx_description
1 polymer ?
#
loop_
_entity_poly.entity_id
_entity_poly.type
_entity_poly.pdbx_seq_one_letter_code
_entity_poly.pdbx_strand_id
1 'polypeptide(L)'
;MYVPRNATLFVSSGDGRLRIDGVGGEIDLRTGDGSIDVTEVRGRLHAVTGDGRIRVENFDGDAEARTGDGRITLDGNFRSLAARTGDGTISLSIPEGANVTVETNAESVFNDGVAVAESPADNRVRRWRIGSGGQVLTLHTGDGQIILRRR
;
A
#
# COMPACT_ATOMS: atom_id res chain seq x y z
N MET A 1 8.62 -22.95 -1.17
CA MET A 1 7.42 -23.59 -0.59
C MET A 1 6.28 -23.40 -1.58
N TYR A 2 5.47 -24.43 -1.84
CA TYR A 2 4.28 -24.31 -2.68
C TYR A 2 3.04 -24.37 -1.79
N VAL A 3 2.08 -23.47 -2.03
CA VAL A 3 0.87 -23.29 -1.22
C VAL A 3 -0.37 -23.31 -2.11
N PRO A 4 -1.54 -23.71 -1.60
CA PRO A 4 -2.79 -23.64 -2.36
C PRO A 4 -3.11 -22.20 -2.79
N ARG A 5 -3.84 -22.06 -3.90
CA ARG A 5 -4.28 -20.76 -4.44
C ARG A 5 -5.18 -19.97 -3.51
N ASN A 6 -5.84 -20.61 -2.54
CA ASN A 6 -6.58 -19.95 -1.47
C ASN A 6 -6.07 -20.51 -0.15
N ALA A 7 -5.38 -19.70 0.63
CA ALA A 7 -4.80 -20.11 1.89
C ALA A 7 -4.73 -18.95 2.88
N THR A 8 -4.70 -19.30 4.17
CA THR A 8 -4.20 -18.40 5.20
C THR A 8 -2.71 -18.63 5.34
N LEU A 9 -1.89 -17.63 5.04
CA LEU A 9 -0.44 -17.71 5.12
C LEU A 9 0.08 -16.80 6.22
N PHE A 10 0.92 -17.35 7.09
CA PHE A 10 1.72 -16.59 8.03
C PHE A 10 3.19 -16.89 7.75
N VAL A 11 3.95 -15.86 7.38
CA VAL A 11 5.38 -15.99 7.07
C VAL A 11 6.15 -14.94 7.85
N SER A 12 7.11 -15.39 8.66
CA SER A 12 8.03 -14.52 9.38
C SER A 12 9.49 -14.79 9.02
N SER A 13 10.29 -13.74 8.96
CA SER A 13 11.75 -13.82 8.85
C SER A 13 12.41 -12.85 9.83
N GLY A 14 13.68 -13.10 10.17
CA GLY A 14 14.54 -12.07 10.78
C GLY A 14 14.81 -11.01 9.73
N ASP A 15 15.83 -11.18 8.90
CA ASP A 15 16.21 -10.17 7.90
C ASP A 15 16.11 -10.67 6.46
N GLY A 16 15.50 -11.84 6.27
CA GLY A 16 15.34 -12.47 4.97
C GLY A 16 14.26 -11.83 4.12
N ARG A 17 14.48 -11.79 2.81
CA ARG A 17 13.46 -11.37 1.84
C ARG A 17 12.28 -12.35 1.85
N LEU A 18 11.07 -11.81 1.95
CA LEU A 18 9.82 -12.53 1.76
C LEU A 18 9.27 -12.25 0.35
N ARG A 19 8.92 -13.30 -0.37
CA ARG A 19 8.28 -13.20 -1.69
C ARG A 19 7.05 -14.07 -1.76
N ILE A 20 5.92 -13.49 -2.15
CA ILE A 20 4.66 -14.18 -2.41
C ILE A 20 4.19 -13.87 -3.82
N ASP A 21 3.72 -14.91 -4.51
CA ASP A 21 3.32 -14.85 -5.92
C ASP A 21 2.08 -15.72 -6.16
N GLY A 22 1.02 -15.16 -6.73
CA GLY A 22 -0.14 -15.91 -7.22
C GLY A 22 -1.02 -16.56 -6.15
N VAL A 23 -1.09 -15.96 -4.95
CA VAL A 23 -1.86 -16.48 -3.81
C VAL A 23 -3.12 -15.66 -3.56
N GLY A 24 -4.23 -16.34 -3.27
CA GLY A 24 -5.46 -15.79 -2.76
C GLY A 24 -5.66 -16.10 -1.27
N GLY A 25 -6.45 -15.27 -0.56
CA GLY A 25 -6.86 -15.52 0.82
C GLY A 25 -6.33 -14.48 1.80
N GLU A 26 -5.91 -14.91 2.98
CA GLU A 26 -5.40 -14.04 4.04
C GLU A 26 -3.90 -14.25 4.21
N ILE A 27 -3.10 -13.20 4.07
CA ILE A 27 -1.64 -13.28 3.99
C ILE A 27 -1.05 -12.30 5.01
N ASP A 28 -0.30 -12.81 5.98
CA ASP A 28 0.45 -12.05 6.97
C ASP A 28 1.96 -12.30 6.78
N LEU A 29 2.68 -11.26 6.38
CA LEU A 29 4.11 -11.27 6.08
C LEU A 29 4.85 -10.33 7.04
N ARG A 30 5.83 -10.86 7.78
CA ARG A 30 6.62 -10.09 8.73
C ARG A 30 8.11 -10.33 8.57
N THR A 31 8.89 -9.27 8.55
CA THR A 31 10.34 -9.36 8.64
C THR A 31 10.87 -8.22 9.52
N GLY A 32 12.04 -8.39 10.12
CA GLY A 32 12.90 -7.31 10.59
C GLY A 32 13.30 -6.44 9.40
N ASP A 33 14.50 -6.59 8.86
CA ASP A 33 14.97 -5.63 7.84
C ASP A 33 14.87 -6.14 6.39
N GLY A 34 14.27 -7.31 6.21
CA GLY A 34 14.06 -7.93 4.90
C GLY A 34 13.08 -7.18 4.00
N SER A 35 13.19 -7.38 2.68
CA SER A 35 12.19 -6.86 1.73
C SER A 35 10.97 -7.78 1.66
N ILE A 36 9.80 -7.20 1.45
CA ILE A 36 8.56 -7.92 1.16
C ILE A 36 8.13 -7.61 -0.26
N ASP A 37 8.12 -8.62 -1.12
CA ASP A 37 7.63 -8.54 -2.50
C ASP A 37 6.36 -9.40 -2.65
N VAL A 38 5.25 -8.77 -3.01
CA VAL A 38 3.93 -9.41 -3.22
C VAL A 38 3.48 -9.16 -4.65
N THR A 39 3.15 -10.22 -5.38
CA THR A 39 2.73 -10.13 -6.79
C THR A 39 1.52 -11.02 -7.05
N GLU A 40 0.54 -10.52 -7.82
CA GLU A 40 -0.65 -11.28 -8.27
C GLU A 40 -1.47 -11.90 -7.11
N VAL A 41 -1.62 -11.15 -6.02
CA VAL A 41 -2.33 -11.60 -4.83
C VAL A 41 -3.75 -11.06 -4.76
N ARG A 42 -4.68 -11.88 -4.27
CA ARG A 42 -6.08 -11.46 -4.02
C ARG A 42 -6.51 -11.75 -2.59
N GLY A 43 -7.34 -10.89 -1.99
CA GLY A 43 -7.88 -11.08 -0.64
C GLY A 43 -7.36 -10.06 0.37
N ARG A 44 -6.84 -10.52 1.51
CA ARG A 44 -6.36 -9.67 2.61
C ARG A 44 -4.85 -9.81 2.77
N LEU A 45 -4.14 -8.69 2.74
CA LEU A 45 -2.70 -8.62 2.96
C LEU A 45 -2.37 -7.79 4.19
N HIS A 46 -1.52 -8.32 5.06
CA HIS A 46 -0.85 -7.61 6.13
C HIS A 46 0.67 -7.80 5.96
N ALA A 47 1.38 -6.72 5.60
CA ALA A 47 2.82 -6.75 5.32
C ALA A 47 3.56 -5.78 6.26
N VAL A 48 4.49 -6.30 7.06
CA VAL A 48 5.25 -5.51 8.05
C VAL A 48 6.74 -5.79 7.91
N THR A 49 7.52 -4.73 7.81
CA THR A 49 8.98 -4.76 7.94
C THR A 49 9.44 -3.67 8.90
N GLY A 50 10.62 -3.83 9.52
CA GLY A 50 11.44 -2.77 10.07
C GLY A 50 11.81 -1.80 8.96
N ASP A 51 13.01 -1.88 8.41
CA ASP A 51 13.47 -0.86 7.44
C ASP A 51 13.44 -1.31 5.97
N GLY A 52 12.89 -2.50 5.73
CA GLY A 52 12.79 -3.08 4.41
C GLY A 52 11.82 -2.38 3.47
N ARG A 53 12.02 -2.58 2.17
CA ARG A 53 11.07 -2.19 1.14
C ARG A 53 9.85 -3.12 1.17
N ILE A 54 8.66 -2.54 1.00
CA ILE A 54 7.44 -3.28 0.65
C ILE A 54 7.06 -2.96 -0.80
N ARG A 55 6.92 -3.99 -1.63
CA ARG A 55 6.41 -3.87 -3.00
C ARG A 55 5.19 -4.77 -3.16
N VAL A 56 4.09 -4.19 -3.57
CA VAL A 56 2.84 -4.90 -3.89
C VAL A 56 2.47 -4.58 -5.33
N GLU A 57 2.27 -5.61 -6.16
CA GLU A 57 1.93 -5.48 -7.58
C GLU A 57 0.75 -6.37 -7.96
N ASN A 58 -0.14 -5.85 -8.81
CA ASN A 58 -1.33 -6.57 -9.30
C ASN A 58 -2.19 -7.14 -8.16
N PHE A 59 -2.34 -6.38 -7.06
CA PHE A 59 -3.14 -6.80 -5.91
C PHE A 59 -4.63 -6.54 -6.12
N ASP A 60 -5.51 -7.33 -5.50
CA ASP A 60 -6.97 -7.11 -5.48
C ASP A 60 -7.54 -7.46 -4.10
N GLY A 61 -8.03 -6.46 -3.36
CA GLY A 61 -8.65 -6.66 -2.06
C GLY A 61 -8.21 -5.64 -1.01
N ASP A 62 -8.06 -6.07 0.23
CA ASP A 62 -7.73 -5.21 1.38
C ASP A 62 -6.25 -5.35 1.74
N ALA A 63 -5.53 -4.24 1.87
CA ALA A 63 -4.10 -4.26 2.20
C ALA A 63 -3.74 -3.34 3.36
N GLU A 64 -2.86 -3.85 4.21
CA GLU A 64 -2.15 -3.08 5.23
C GLU A 64 -0.64 -3.28 5.06
N ALA A 65 0.09 -2.19 4.86
CA ALA A 65 1.53 -2.20 4.64
C ALA A 65 2.23 -1.24 5.59
N ARG A 66 3.21 -1.73 6.37
CA ARG A 66 3.94 -0.94 7.35
C ARG A 66 5.44 -1.17 7.27
N THR A 67 6.20 -0.08 7.25
CA THR A 67 7.65 -0.07 7.42
C THR A 67 8.04 1.06 8.39
N GLY A 68 9.19 0.94 9.05
CA GLY A 68 9.95 2.05 9.62
C GLY A 68 10.33 3.00 8.51
N ASP A 69 11.53 2.89 7.94
CA ASP A 69 12.02 3.93 7.00
C ASP A 69 12.03 3.50 5.52
N GLY A 70 11.52 2.30 5.24
CA GLY A 70 11.50 1.71 3.93
C GLY A 70 10.53 2.36 2.94
N ARG A 71 10.77 2.11 1.64
CA ARG A 71 9.83 2.52 0.59
C ARG A 71 8.67 1.52 0.49
N ILE A 72 7.45 2.04 0.43
CA ILE A 72 6.26 1.26 0.09
C ILE A 72 5.85 1.60 -1.35
N THR A 73 5.74 0.59 -2.21
CA THR A 73 5.19 0.73 -3.57
C THR A 73 3.95 -0.16 -3.70
N LEU A 74 2.83 0.44 -4.06
CA LEU A 74 1.52 -0.19 -4.08
C LEU A 74 0.90 -0.05 -5.46
N ASP A 75 0.59 -1.19 -6.06
CA ASP A 75 -0.12 -1.30 -7.32
C ASP A 75 -1.20 -2.39 -7.17
N GLY A 76 -2.46 -2.02 -7.41
CA GLY A 76 -3.58 -2.93 -7.31
C GLY A 76 -4.94 -2.24 -7.26
N ASN A 77 -5.97 -3.08 -7.25
CA ASN A 77 -7.37 -2.71 -7.03
C ASN A 77 -7.68 -2.84 -5.53
N PHE A 78 -7.36 -1.81 -4.76
CA PHE A 78 -7.56 -1.80 -3.31
C PHE A 78 -9.00 -1.46 -2.95
N ARG A 79 -9.64 -2.33 -2.16
CA ARG A 79 -10.95 -2.09 -1.53
C ARG A 79 -10.84 -1.28 -0.25
N SER A 80 -9.74 -1.52 0.46
CA SER A 80 -9.26 -0.77 1.61
C SER A 80 -7.74 -0.82 1.58
N LEU A 81 -7.09 0.30 1.93
CA LEU A 81 -5.65 0.39 1.98
C LEU A 81 -5.22 1.24 3.17
N ALA A 82 -4.35 0.69 4.01
CA ALA A 82 -3.62 1.43 5.03
C ALA A 82 -2.12 1.25 4.81
N ALA A 83 -1.42 2.30 4.42
CA ALA A 83 0.03 2.28 4.23
C ALA A 83 0.72 3.26 5.17
N ARG A 84 1.76 2.81 5.87
CA ARG A 84 2.51 3.64 6.81
C ARG A 84 4.00 3.45 6.71
N THR A 85 4.73 4.56 6.65
CA THR A 85 6.18 4.63 6.87
C THR A 85 6.51 5.78 7.82
N GLY A 86 7.65 5.73 8.50
CA GLY A 86 8.29 6.87 9.16
C GLY A 86 8.74 7.86 8.09
N ASP A 87 9.94 7.68 7.57
CA ASP A 87 10.57 8.68 6.68
C ASP A 87 10.58 8.26 5.19
N GLY A 88 10.07 7.07 4.91
CA GLY A 88 10.07 6.48 3.59
C GLY A 88 9.10 7.13 2.60
N THR A 89 9.22 6.73 1.34
CA THR A 89 8.27 7.14 0.29
C THR A 89 7.16 6.11 0.15
N ILE A 90 5.92 6.58 0.07
CA ILE A 90 4.78 5.74 -0.34
C ILE A 90 4.40 6.12 -1.76
N SER A 91 4.53 5.17 -2.69
CA SER A 91 4.04 5.33 -4.06
C SER A 91 2.80 4.47 -4.27
N LEU A 92 1.68 5.09 -4.62
CA LEU A 92 0.43 4.41 -4.90
C LEU A 92 0.05 4.62 -6.37
N SER A 93 -0.12 3.52 -7.09
CA SER A 93 -0.58 3.52 -8.48
C SER A 93 -2.09 3.35 -8.52
N ILE A 94 -2.79 4.32 -9.09
CA ILE A 94 -4.25 4.37 -9.17
C ILE A 94 -4.68 3.95 -10.59
N PRO A 95 -5.51 2.90 -10.74
CA PRO A 95 -6.07 2.52 -12.03
C PRO A 95 -6.93 3.62 -12.67
N GLU A 96 -6.94 3.70 -13.99
CA GLU A 96 -7.88 4.56 -14.71
C GLU A 96 -9.34 4.23 -14.36
N GLY A 97 -10.14 5.26 -14.08
CA GLY A 97 -11.55 5.10 -13.70
C GLY A 97 -11.77 4.59 -12.27
N ALA A 98 -10.74 4.50 -11.43
CA ALA A 98 -10.90 4.19 -10.02
C ALA A 98 -11.77 5.24 -9.29
N ASN A 99 -12.55 4.76 -8.32
CA ASN A 99 -13.45 5.57 -7.50
C ASN A 99 -13.05 5.46 -6.03
N VAL A 100 -12.04 6.23 -5.65
CA VAL A 100 -11.40 6.14 -4.33
C VAL A 100 -11.15 7.53 -3.74
N THR A 101 -11.00 7.58 -2.43
CA THR A 101 -10.64 8.77 -1.68
C THR A 101 -9.30 8.50 -1.01
N VAL A 102 -8.26 9.23 -1.37
CA VAL A 102 -6.96 9.14 -0.69
C VAL A 102 -6.97 10.12 0.48
N GLU A 103 -6.67 9.61 1.67
CA GLU A 103 -6.47 10.41 2.87
C GLU A 103 -5.03 10.34 3.33
N THR A 104 -4.45 11.49 3.62
CA THR A 104 -3.09 11.56 4.13
C THR A 104 -2.86 12.80 4.98
N ASN A 105 -1.99 12.70 5.97
CA ASN A 105 -1.46 13.83 6.74
C ASN A 105 -0.02 14.19 6.34
N ALA A 106 0.51 13.62 5.25
CA ALA A 106 1.87 13.90 4.82
C ALA A 106 2.00 15.36 4.36
N GLU A 107 3.14 15.97 4.67
CA GLU A 107 3.44 17.33 4.25
C GLU A 107 3.67 17.40 2.73
N SER A 108 4.40 16.42 2.20
CA SER A 108 4.79 16.31 0.80
C SER A 108 3.96 15.27 0.08
N VAL A 109 3.07 15.73 -0.80
CA VAL A 109 2.23 14.86 -1.64
C VAL A 109 2.36 15.31 -3.09
N PHE A 110 2.86 14.40 -3.93
CA PHE A 110 3.03 14.60 -5.36
C PHE A 110 1.97 13.80 -6.12
N ASN A 111 1.35 14.45 -7.10
CA ASN A 111 0.40 13.82 -8.00
C ASN A 111 0.98 13.80 -9.42
N ASP A 112 1.25 12.60 -9.91
CA ASP A 112 1.78 12.32 -11.24
C ASP A 112 0.67 11.75 -12.14
N GLY A 113 -0.16 12.65 -12.66
CA GLY A 113 -1.15 12.34 -13.70
C GLY A 113 -2.47 11.74 -13.22
N VAL A 114 -2.76 11.72 -11.91
CA VAL A 114 -4.07 11.28 -11.38
C VAL A 114 -5.05 12.46 -11.36
N ALA A 115 -6.24 12.28 -11.93
CA ALA A 115 -7.29 13.29 -11.85
C ALA A 115 -7.92 13.28 -10.44
N VAL A 116 -7.57 14.27 -9.62
CA VAL A 116 -8.05 14.41 -8.24
C VAL A 116 -8.89 15.66 -8.07
N ALA A 117 -9.95 15.56 -7.27
CA ALA A 117 -10.67 16.68 -6.72
C ALA A 117 -10.34 16.77 -5.23
N GLU A 118 -9.70 17.86 -4.82
CA GLU A 118 -9.43 18.10 -3.40
C GLU A 118 -10.73 18.42 -2.67
N SER A 119 -11.00 17.69 -1.58
CA SER A 119 -12.13 17.99 -0.71
C SER A 119 -11.68 18.91 0.41
N PRO A 120 -12.56 19.83 0.90
CA PRO A 120 -12.27 20.57 2.11
C PRO A 120 -12.06 19.56 3.24
N ALA A 121 -10.86 19.58 3.81
CA ALA A 121 -10.47 18.76 4.94
C ALA A 121 -9.76 19.67 5.95
N ASP A 122 -9.66 19.21 7.20
CA ASP A 122 -8.95 19.94 8.24
C ASP A 122 -7.49 20.17 7.80
N ASN A 123 -6.85 21.23 8.27
CA ASN A 123 -5.48 21.59 7.87
C ASN A 123 -4.44 20.48 8.15
N ARG A 124 -4.78 19.47 8.96
CA ARG A 124 -3.94 18.31 9.32
C ARG A 124 -4.11 17.10 8.41
N VAL A 125 -5.18 16.99 7.64
CA VAL A 125 -5.46 15.82 6.80
C VAL A 125 -5.90 16.30 5.43
N ARG A 126 -5.16 15.92 4.39
CA ARG A 126 -5.55 16.12 3.00
C ARG A 126 -6.43 14.97 2.55
N ARG A 127 -7.53 15.30 1.88
CA ARG A 127 -8.47 14.34 1.31
C ARG A 127 -8.62 14.59 -0.18
N TRP A 128 -8.14 13.66 -0.99
CA TRP A 128 -8.20 13.73 -2.45
C TRP A 128 -9.18 12.69 -2.98
N ARG A 129 -10.23 13.18 -3.63
CA ARG A 129 -11.25 12.33 -4.26
C ARG A 129 -10.85 12.04 -5.70
N ILE A 130 -10.81 10.77 -6.07
CA ILE A 130 -10.55 10.29 -7.43
C ILE A 130 -11.82 9.66 -7.99
N GLY A 131 -12.19 9.99 -9.22
CA GLY A 131 -13.45 9.57 -9.83
C GLY A 131 -14.67 10.07 -9.05
N SER A 132 -15.66 9.22 -8.80
CA SER A 132 -16.80 9.53 -7.93
C SER A 132 -16.42 9.60 -6.44
N GLY A 133 -15.19 9.20 -6.08
CA GLY A 133 -14.84 8.84 -4.70
C GLY A 133 -15.50 7.53 -4.27
N GLY A 134 -15.26 7.13 -3.02
CA GLY A 134 -15.84 5.92 -2.44
C GLY A 134 -14.94 5.34 -1.37
N GLN A 135 -14.21 4.28 -1.71
CA GLN A 135 -13.32 3.57 -0.80
C GLN A 135 -12.20 4.49 -0.32
N VAL A 136 -11.91 4.46 0.98
CA VAL A 136 -10.89 5.32 1.58
C VAL A 136 -9.57 4.56 1.61
N LEU A 137 -8.54 5.17 1.04
CA LEU A 137 -7.16 4.70 1.04
C LEU A 137 -6.34 5.64 1.91
N THR A 138 -5.86 5.15 3.04
CA THR A 138 -5.17 5.95 4.04
C THR A 138 -3.66 5.75 3.91
N LEU A 139 -2.93 6.84 3.65
CA LEU A 139 -1.48 6.83 3.47
C LEU A 139 -0.84 7.76 4.50
N HIS A 140 0.10 7.26 5.28
CA HIS A 140 0.78 8.01 6.32
C HIS A 140 2.29 7.93 6.18
N THR A 141 2.94 9.08 6.17
CA THR A 141 4.38 9.22 6.34
C THR A 141 4.65 10.37 7.30
N GLY A 142 5.72 10.28 8.09
CA GLY A 142 6.25 11.36 8.91
C GLY A 142 6.89 12.42 8.01
N ASP A 143 8.18 12.28 7.75
CA ASP A 143 8.96 13.27 6.99
C ASP A 143 9.14 12.89 5.51
N GLY A 144 8.62 11.73 5.12
CA GLY A 144 8.68 11.24 3.75
C GLY A 144 7.69 11.92 2.82
N GLN A 145 7.49 11.28 1.67
CA GLN A 145 6.61 11.80 0.63
C GLN A 145 5.65 10.73 0.14
N ILE A 146 4.47 11.18 -0.29
CA ILE A 146 3.50 10.36 -0.99
C ILE A 146 3.50 10.74 -2.46
N ILE A 147 3.55 9.72 -3.32
CA ILE A 147 3.47 9.88 -4.76
C ILE A 147 2.28 9.09 -5.27
N LEU A 148 1.27 9.81 -5.77
CA LEU A 148 0.19 9.20 -6.53
C LEU A 148 0.60 9.15 -8.00
N ARG A 149 0.45 7.98 -8.62
CA ARG A 149 0.73 7.79 -10.05
C ARG A 149 -0.50 7.23 -10.74
N ARG A 150 -0.71 7.65 -11.97
CA ARG A 150 -1.67 6.96 -12.85
C ARG A 150 -1.05 5.65 -13.35
N ARG A 151 -1.82 4.58 -13.28
CA ARG A 151 -1.51 3.28 -13.88
C ARG A 151 -2.21 3.13 -15.22
#